data_AF-A0A2D6MA86-F1
#
_entry.id   AF-A0A2D6MA86-F1
#
_cell.length_a   1.000
_cell.length_b   1.000
_cell.length_c   1.000
_cell.angle_alpha   90.00
_cell.angle_beta   90.00
_cell.angle_gamma   90.00
#
_symmetry.space_group_name_H-M   'P 1'
#
loop_
_entity.id
_entity.type
_entity.pdbx_description
1 polymer ?
#
loop_
_entity_poly.entity_id
_entity_poly.type
_entity_poly.pdbx_seq_one_letter_code
_entity_poly.pdbx_strand_id
1 'polypeptide(L)'
;MTDSTEFLNSEKTITVVEVIQEGGWEYTKKLAWSVGRAVSQAWQKELNMRPRYEMRRKTFPSQHAPTHLKAVYPESWRTYIESIIKHHAGPKPDSPEFKNFNPHIQLNLFPENK
;
A
#
# COMPACT_ATOMS: atom_id res chain seq x y z
N MET A 1 4.99 -18.66 25.03
CA MET A 1 5.68 -18.17 23.82
C MET A 1 4.92 -18.75 22.65
N THR A 2 3.89 -18.06 22.18
CA THR A 2 3.03 -18.54 21.09
C THR A 2 3.66 -18.17 19.76
N ASP A 3 3.81 -19.20 18.94
CA ASP A 3 4.43 -19.23 17.64
C ASP A 3 3.87 -18.12 16.72
N SER A 4 4.65 -17.05 16.52
CA SER A 4 4.27 -15.93 15.64
C SER A 4 4.32 -16.30 14.15
N THR A 5 4.67 -17.55 13.83
CA THR A 5 4.85 -18.04 12.46
C THR A 5 3.60 -18.72 11.92
N GLU A 6 2.74 -19.26 12.78
CA GLU A 6 1.53 -19.99 12.36
C GLU A 6 0.37 -19.09 11.89
N PHE A 7 0.28 -17.84 12.37
CA PHE A 7 -0.72 -16.87 11.89
C PHE A 7 -0.55 -16.55 10.39
N LEU A 8 0.66 -16.67 9.85
CA LEU A 8 1.02 -16.22 8.49
C LEU A 8 0.80 -17.26 7.38
N ASN A 9 0.38 -18.50 7.69
CA ASN A 9 0.27 -19.58 6.69
C ASN A 9 -1.15 -19.86 6.17
N SER A 10 -2.19 -19.26 6.77
CA SER A 10 -3.58 -19.37 6.28
C SER A 10 -4.32 -18.03 6.16
N GLU A 11 -3.69 -16.92 6.56
CA GLU A 11 -4.29 -15.60 6.40
C GLU A 11 -4.27 -15.16 4.93
N LYS A 12 -5.41 -14.67 4.45
CA LYS A 12 -5.52 -13.99 3.17
C LYS A 12 -4.53 -12.81 3.17
N THR A 13 -3.56 -12.86 2.26
CA THR A 13 -2.56 -11.80 2.12
C THR A 13 -2.97 -10.79 1.06
N ILE A 14 -2.58 -9.54 1.27
CA ILE A 14 -2.77 -8.42 0.37
C ILE A 14 -1.45 -7.77 -0.03
N THR A 15 -1.46 -7.11 -1.17
CA THR A 15 -0.39 -6.24 -1.66
C THR A 15 -0.86 -4.80 -1.72
N VAL A 16 0.07 -3.86 -1.59
CA VAL A 16 -0.22 -2.41 -1.75
C VAL A 16 -0.92 -2.11 -3.08
N VAL A 17 -0.55 -2.82 -4.15
CA VAL A 17 -1.15 -2.62 -5.46
C VAL A 17 -2.61 -3.07 -5.50
N GLU A 18 -2.93 -4.22 -4.89
CA GLU A 18 -4.33 -4.67 -4.76
C GLU A 18 -5.15 -3.65 -3.98
N VAL A 19 -4.65 -3.12 -2.86
CA VAL A 19 -5.37 -2.11 -2.07
C VAL A 19 -5.59 -0.81 -2.84
N ILE A 20 -4.59 -0.34 -3.62
CA ILE A 20 -4.73 0.85 -4.48
C ILE A 20 -5.85 0.63 -5.50
N GLN A 21 -5.85 -0.51 -6.19
CA GLN A 21 -6.81 -0.82 -7.25
C GLN A 21 -8.21 -1.07 -6.72
N GLU A 22 -8.35 -1.88 -5.67
CA GLU A 22 -9.64 -2.18 -5.03
C GLU A 22 -10.26 -0.94 -4.38
N GLY A 23 -9.43 -0.02 -3.89
CA GLY A 23 -9.89 1.24 -3.30
C GLY A 23 -10.17 2.35 -4.32
N GLY A 24 -10.01 2.07 -5.62
CA GLY A 24 -10.34 3.01 -6.70
C GLY A 24 -9.33 4.14 -6.90
N TRP A 25 -8.18 4.15 -6.21
CA TRP A 25 -7.14 5.15 -6.44
C TRP A 25 -6.48 4.96 -7.81
N GLU A 26 -6.10 6.06 -8.45
CA GLU A 26 -5.34 5.99 -9.70
C GLU A 26 -4.00 5.29 -9.47
N TYR A 27 -3.80 4.16 -10.15
CA TYR A 27 -2.53 3.44 -10.08
C TYR A 27 -1.46 4.19 -10.87
N THR A 28 -0.46 4.70 -10.16
CA THR A 28 0.80 5.15 -10.77
C THR A 28 1.98 4.40 -10.14
N LYS A 29 3.03 4.13 -10.95
CA LYS A 29 4.24 3.45 -10.45
C LYS A 29 4.88 4.22 -9.28
N LYS A 30 4.88 5.56 -9.35
CA LYS A 30 5.41 6.44 -8.31
C LYS A 30 4.64 6.29 -6.99
N LEU A 31 3.30 6.29 -7.06
CA LEU A 31 2.45 6.08 -5.88
C LEU A 31 2.70 4.71 -5.26
N ALA A 32 2.63 3.65 -6.07
CA ALA A 32 2.82 2.28 -5.60
C ALA A 32 4.20 2.08 -4.95
N TRP A 33 5.25 2.69 -5.51
CA TRP A 33 6.60 2.63 -4.93
C TRP A 33 6.70 3.41 -3.61
N SER A 34 6.16 4.63 -3.56
CA SER A 34 6.16 5.47 -2.36
C SER A 34 5.40 4.83 -1.19
N VAL A 35 4.17 4.38 -1.45
CA VAL A 35 3.35 3.67 -0.45
C VAL A 35 4.02 2.34 -0.05
N GLY A 36 4.55 1.57 -1.02
CA GLY A 36 5.26 0.33 -0.73
C GLY A 36 6.45 0.52 0.21
N ARG A 37 7.22 1.60 0.04
CA ARG A 37 8.32 1.96 0.95
C ARG A 37 7.80 2.30 2.35
N ALA A 38 6.79 3.16 2.46
CA ALA A 38 6.22 3.57 3.74
C ALA A 38 5.64 2.39 4.53
N VAL A 39 4.85 1.53 3.87
CA VAL A 39 4.27 0.32 4.49
C VAL A 39 5.37 -0.64 4.94
N SER A 40 6.39 -0.86 4.11
CA SER A 40 7.50 -1.76 4.48
C SER A 40 8.30 -1.24 5.68
N GLN A 41 8.53 0.07 5.78
CA GLN A 41 9.18 0.69 6.93
C GLN A 41 8.33 0.57 8.19
N ALA A 42 7.03 0.82 8.09
CA ALA A 42 6.11 0.66 9.20
C ALA A 42 6.05 -0.81 9.68
N TRP A 43 6.00 -1.77 8.76
CA TRP A 43 6.05 -3.19 9.07
C TRP A 43 7.31 -3.56 9.85
N GLN A 44 8.46 -3.09 9.38
CA GLN A 44 9.72 -3.32 10.08
C GLN A 44 9.76 -2.67 11.46
N LYS A 45 9.13 -1.51 11.64
CA LYS A 45 9.05 -0.85 12.94
C LYS A 45 8.15 -1.60 13.94
N GLU A 46 6.98 -2.04 13.49
CA GLU A 46 5.98 -2.69 14.35
C GLU A 46 6.38 -4.13 14.73
N LEU A 47 6.90 -4.88 13.77
CA LEU A 47 7.14 -6.33 13.93
C LEU A 47 8.63 -6.70 13.99
N ASN A 48 9.53 -5.71 13.90
CA ASN A 48 10.98 -5.90 13.87
C ASN A 48 11.46 -6.93 12.82
N MET A 49 10.75 -7.03 11.69
CA MET A 49 11.06 -7.96 10.60
C MET A 49 10.74 -7.37 9.22
N ARG A 50 11.25 -7.97 8.15
CA ARG A 50 10.91 -7.57 6.78
C ARG A 50 9.58 -8.20 6.35
N PRO A 51 8.79 -7.54 5.48
CA PRO A 51 7.60 -8.17 4.92
C PRO A 51 7.98 -9.39 4.09
N ARG A 52 7.09 -10.37 4.06
CA ARG A 52 7.23 -11.53 3.17
C ARG A 52 7.05 -11.08 1.73
N TYR A 53 7.69 -11.79 0.81
CA TYR A 53 7.51 -11.57 -0.63
C TYR A 53 6.91 -12.83 -1.26
N GLU A 54 5.94 -12.62 -2.14
CA GLU A 54 5.32 -13.68 -2.93
C GLU A 54 5.38 -13.36 -4.42
N MET A 55 5.50 -14.40 -5.24
CA MET A 55 5.35 -14.25 -6.68
C MET A 55 3.87 -13.98 -7.00
N ARG A 56 3.57 -12.74 -7.35
CA ARG A 56 2.23 -12.32 -7.79
C ARG A 56 2.29 -11.91 -9.25
N ARG A 57 1.20 -12.13 -10.00
CA ARG A 57 1.12 -11.67 -11.41
C ARG A 57 1.36 -10.15 -11.46
N LYS A 58 2.14 -9.68 -12.43
CA LYS A 58 2.22 -8.25 -12.72
C LYS A 58 0.83 -7.74 -13.08
N THR A 59 0.57 -6.49 -12.71
CA THR A 59 -0.71 -5.78 -12.87
C THR A 59 -1.06 -5.42 -14.33
N PHE A 60 -0.60 -6.20 -15.30
CA PHE A 60 -0.92 -6.02 -16.72
C PHE A 60 -2.01 -7.01 -17.15
N PRO A 61 -3.00 -6.59 -17.96
CA PRO A 61 -4.17 -7.40 -18.32
C PRO A 61 -3.89 -8.47 -19.39
N SER A 62 -2.69 -9.05 -19.43
CA SER A 62 -2.35 -10.10 -20.40
C SER A 62 -2.28 -11.47 -19.70
N GLN A 63 -2.83 -12.51 -20.34
CA GLN A 63 -2.81 -13.89 -19.82
C GLN A 63 -1.38 -14.44 -19.61
N HIS A 64 -0.36 -13.75 -20.14
CA HIS A 64 1.06 -14.02 -19.96
C HIS A 64 1.78 -12.95 -19.10
N ALA A 65 1.08 -12.27 -18.19
CA ALA A 65 1.69 -11.25 -17.35
C ALA A 65 2.83 -11.86 -16.51
N PRO A 66 4.08 -11.33 -16.63
CA PRO A 66 5.20 -11.86 -15.87
C PRO A 66 4.90 -11.79 -14.38
N THR A 67 5.21 -12.84 -13.62
CA THR A 67 5.16 -12.77 -12.16
C THR A 67 6.28 -11.87 -11.64
N HIS A 68 6.01 -11.14 -10.57
CA HIS A 68 7.01 -10.35 -9.87
C HIS A 68 6.88 -10.59 -8.37
N LEU A 69 8.02 -10.57 -7.67
CA LEU A 69 8.01 -10.59 -6.22
C LEU A 69 7.33 -9.32 -5.71
N LYS A 70 6.21 -9.47 -5.01
CA LYS A 70 5.51 -8.38 -4.35
C LYS A 70 5.58 -8.61 -2.85
N ALA A 71 5.82 -7.53 -2.10
CA ALA A 71 5.66 -7.55 -0.66
C ALA A 71 4.19 -7.83 -0.33
N VAL A 72 3.96 -8.80 0.53
CA VAL A 72 2.64 -9.20 1.00
C VAL A 72 2.49 -8.89 2.48
N TYR A 73 1.27 -8.55 2.85
CA TYR A 73 0.86 -8.18 4.20
C TYR A 73 -0.42 -8.97 4.54
N PRO A 74 -0.68 -9.26 5.82
CA PRO A 74 -1.96 -9.82 6.25
C PRO A 74 -3.10 -8.83 5.98
N GLU A 75 -4.31 -9.35 5.76
CA GLU A 75 -5.53 -8.53 5.53
C GLU A 75 -5.79 -7.54 6.67
N SER A 76 -5.35 -7.85 7.90
CA SER A 76 -5.41 -6.95 9.07
C SER A 76 -4.68 -5.61 8.86
N TRP A 77 -3.69 -5.56 7.96
CA TRP A 77 -2.98 -4.33 7.61
C TRP A 77 -3.70 -3.46 6.58
N ARG A 78 -4.82 -3.92 6.00
CA ARG A 78 -5.55 -3.20 4.95
C ARG A 78 -5.84 -1.75 5.33
N THR A 79 -6.48 -1.52 6.47
CA THR A 79 -6.88 -0.18 6.92
C THR A 79 -5.67 0.74 7.10
N TYR A 80 -4.55 0.19 7.56
CA TYR A 80 -3.31 0.94 7.72
C TYR A 80 -2.68 1.30 6.37
N ILE A 81 -2.66 0.35 5.42
CA ILE A 81 -2.21 0.61 4.04
C ILE A 81 -3.10 1.67 3.38
N GLU A 82 -4.43 1.60 3.55
CA GLU A 82 -5.37 2.61 3.04
C GLU A 82 -5.10 4.01 3.62
N SER A 83 -4.76 4.11 4.91
CA SER A 83 -4.37 5.37 5.54
C SER A 83 -3.11 5.97 4.89
N ILE A 84 -2.09 5.14 4.64
CA ILE A 84 -0.87 5.57 3.95
C ILE A 84 -1.17 5.99 2.51
N ILE A 85 -1.99 5.22 1.77
CA ILE A 85 -2.42 5.59 0.42
C ILE A 85 -3.14 6.94 0.44
N LYS A 86 -4.06 7.15 1.38
CA LYS A 86 -4.79 8.41 1.54
C LYS A 86 -3.85 9.59 1.80
N HIS A 87 -2.78 9.39 2.55
CA HIS A 87 -1.78 10.43 2.76
C HIS A 87 -0.99 10.78 1.48
N HIS A 88 -0.70 9.81 0.63
CA HIS A 88 0.08 10.01 -0.60
C HIS A 88 -0.75 10.46 -1.82
N ALA A 89 -1.96 9.92 -1.98
CA ALA A 89 -2.82 10.12 -3.15
C ALA A 89 -4.03 11.00 -2.88
N GLY A 90 -4.30 11.32 -1.60
CA GLY A 90 -5.55 11.95 -1.19
C GLY A 90 -6.68 10.94 -0.95
N PRO A 91 -7.87 11.45 -0.57
CA PRO A 91 -9.04 10.62 -0.29
C PRO A 91 -9.47 9.79 -1.51
N LYS A 92 -10.23 8.71 -1.27
CA LYS A 92 -10.75 7.85 -2.34
C LYS A 92 -11.63 8.68 -3.29
N PRO A 93 -11.57 8.48 -4.61
CA PRO A 93 -12.37 9.26 -5.57
C PRO A 93 -13.88 9.24 -5.29
N ASP A 94 -14.40 8.11 -4.79
CA ASP A 94 -15.82 7.96 -4.46
C ASP A 94 -16.20 8.45 -3.04
N SER A 95 -15.24 8.95 -2.26
CA SER A 95 -15.51 9.43 -0.90
C SER A 95 -16.04 10.86 -0.88
N PRO A 96 -16.92 11.23 0.06
CA PRO A 96 -17.37 12.61 0.22
C PRO A 96 -16.22 13.58 0.52
N GLU A 97 -15.11 13.09 1.07
CA GLU A 97 -13.88 13.85 1.32
C GLU A 97 -13.18 14.29 0.02
N PHE A 98 -13.34 13.53 -1.07
CA PHE A 98 -12.74 13.86 -2.37
C PHE A 98 -13.39 15.07 -3.03
N LYS A 99 -14.70 15.29 -2.82
CA LYS A 99 -15.40 16.47 -3.35
C LYS A 99 -14.84 17.80 -2.80
N ASN A 100 -14.21 17.76 -1.63
CA ASN A 100 -13.57 18.91 -0.98
C ASN A 100 -12.03 18.86 -1.06
N PHE A 101 -11.46 17.87 -1.75
CA PHE A 101 -10.02 17.72 -1.87
C PHE A 101 -9.47 18.66 -2.95
N ASN A 102 -8.73 19.69 -2.52
CA ASN A 102 -8.01 20.57 -3.44
C ASN A 102 -6.53 20.15 -3.52
N PRO A 103 -6.07 19.52 -4.61
CA PRO A 103 -4.69 19.02 -4.73
C PRO A 103 -3.64 20.15 -4.73
N HIS A 104 -4.04 21.40 -4.99
CA HIS A 104 -3.13 22.54 -5.05
C HIS A 104 -2.80 23.16 -3.67
N ILE A 105 -3.53 22.81 -2.60
CA ILE A 105 -3.34 23.42 -1.28
C ILE A 105 -2.32 22.66 -0.41
N GLN A 106 -1.91 21.44 -0.79
CA GLN A 106 -0.95 20.64 -0.02
C GLN A 106 0.53 20.94 -0.30
N LEU A 107 0.86 21.85 -1.24
CA LEU A 107 2.27 22.18 -1.56
C LEU A 107 2.96 23.09 -0.53
N ASN A 108 2.26 23.57 0.50
CA ASN A 108 2.80 24.54 1.47
C ASN A 108 3.10 23.98 2.88
N LEU A 109 3.08 22.66 3.09
CA LEU A 109 3.29 22.07 4.43
C LEU A 109 4.69 21.50 4.68
N PHE A 110 5.63 21.64 3.74
CA PHE A 110 7.04 21.37 4.01
C PHE A 110 7.88 22.57 3.55
N PRO A 111 8.38 23.44 4.46
CA PRO A 111 9.44 24.36 4.10
C PRO A 111 10.65 23.53 3.67
N GLU A 112 11.22 23.87 2.51
CA GLU A 112 12.49 23.35 2.04
C GLU A 112 13.55 23.67 3.09
N ASN A 113 13.98 22.68 3.87
CA ASN A 113 15.14 22.84 4.75
C ASN A 113 16.38 23.00 3.87
N LYS A 114 16.87 24.24 3.86
CA LYS A 114 18.09 24.72 3.23
C LYS A 114 19.34 24.26 3.98
#